data_AF-A0A5X3LA97-F1
#
_entry.id   AF-A0A5X3LA97-F1
#
_cell.length_a   1.000
_cell.length_b   1.000
_cell.length_c   1.000
_cell.angle_alpha   90.00
_cell.angle_beta   90.00
_cell.angle_gamma   90.00
#
_symmetry.space_group_name_H-M   'P 1'
#
loop_
_entity.id
_entity.type
_entity.pdbx_description
1 polymer ?
#
loop_
_entity_poly.entity_id
_entity_poly.type
_entity_poly.pdbx_seq_one_letter_code
_entity_poly.pdbx_strand_id
1 'polypeptide(L)'
;YVNIRFLLVWLTLTAILIYGRFILQRWFDEAWLRYQENRMLIARLDVMAHQDALTGTANRRSMESFLGDALRQTEPFALIMLDVDYFKNYNDHYGHQAGDACLAKVAGVMKRSVRTPADLVARYGGEEFVVVLPSSSLNEAALVAERIQTNLRETAMPHAASAVSETVTV
;
A
#
# COMPACT_ATOMS: atom_id res chain seq x y z
N TYR A 1 11.52 60.12 -40.50
CA TYR A 1 12.77 59.41 -40.20
C TYR A 1 12.70 58.88 -38.78
N VAL A 2 12.70 57.56 -38.59
CA VAL A 2 12.71 56.96 -37.24
C VAL A 2 14.10 57.19 -36.62
N ASN A 3 14.14 57.62 -35.36
CA ASN A 3 15.38 57.92 -34.67
C ASN A 3 16.14 56.62 -34.34
N ILE A 4 17.39 56.49 -34.78
CA ILE A 4 18.24 55.30 -34.55
C ILE A 4 18.38 54.97 -33.06
N ARG A 5 18.44 55.98 -32.19
CA ARG A 5 18.49 55.78 -30.73
C ARG A 5 17.24 55.08 -30.20
N PHE A 6 16.07 55.42 -30.75
CA PHE A 6 14.81 54.80 -30.36
C PHE A 6 14.79 53.31 -30.75
N LEU A 7 15.25 52.99 -31.96
CA LEU A 7 15.33 51.60 -32.43
C LEU A 7 16.27 50.74 -31.56
N LEU A 8 17.43 51.28 -31.18
CA LEU A 8 18.39 50.57 -30.32
C LEU A 8 17.81 50.27 -28.93
N VAL A 9 17.10 51.23 -28.33
CA VAL A 9 16.45 51.03 -27.03
C VAL A 9 15.36 49.95 -27.10
N TRP A 10 14.58 49.92 -28.18
CA TRP A 10 13.57 48.86 -28.35
C TRP A 10 14.17 47.48 -28.59
N LEU A 11 15.27 47.38 -29.34
CA LEU A 11 15.96 46.12 -29.56
C LEU A 11 16.57 45.57 -28.27
N THR A 12 17.15 46.42 -27.42
CA THR A 12 17.70 45.97 -26.13
C THR A 12 16.60 45.53 -25.17
N LEU A 13 15.51 46.31 -25.06
CA LEU A 13 14.35 45.94 -24.23
C LEU A 13 13.71 44.63 -24.69
N THR A 14 13.50 44.44 -25.99
CA THR A 14 12.93 43.19 -26.52
C THR A 14 13.86 42.00 -26.29
N ALA A 15 15.17 42.16 -26.47
CA ALA A 15 16.14 41.11 -26.14
C ALA A 15 16.11 40.72 -24.65
N ILE A 16 16.04 41.70 -23.74
CA ILE A 16 15.92 41.47 -22.30
C ILE A 16 14.63 40.71 -21.98
N LEU A 17 13.49 41.09 -22.57
CA LEU A 17 12.22 40.42 -22.34
C LEU A 17 12.21 38.98 -22.86
N ILE A 18 12.78 38.74 -24.05
CA ILE A 18 12.89 37.40 -24.63
C ILE A 18 13.80 36.52 -23.76
N TYR A 19 14.95 37.04 -23.34
CA TYR A 19 15.90 36.30 -22.52
C TYR A 19 15.33 36.03 -21.11
N GLY A 20 14.67 37.02 -20.52
CA GLY A 20 13.95 36.87 -19.26
C GLY A 20 12.85 35.81 -19.35
N ARG A 21 12.05 35.82 -20.41
CA ARG A 21 11.04 34.77 -20.66
C ARG A 21 11.68 33.39 -20.80
N PHE A 22 12.77 33.29 -21.55
CA PHE A 22 13.48 32.01 -21.74
C PHE A 22 14.03 31.44 -20.42
N ILE A 23 14.63 32.29 -19.58
CA ILE A 23 15.09 31.91 -18.25
C ILE A 23 13.91 31.47 -17.38
N LEU A 24 12.83 32.25 -17.35
CA LEU A 24 11.65 31.93 -16.54
C LEU A 24 11.02 30.61 -16.96
N GLN A 25 10.88 30.35 -18.26
CA GLN A 25 10.38 29.09 -18.79
C GLN A 25 11.29 27.93 -18.38
N ARG A 26 12.60 28.06 -18.56
CA ARG A 26 13.55 27.03 -18.16
C ARG A 26 13.51 26.74 -16.66
N TRP A 27 13.46 27.77 -15.82
CA TRP A 27 13.33 27.59 -14.37
C TRP A 27 12.01 26.95 -13.98
N PHE A 28 10.92 27.32 -14.66
CA PHE A 28 9.62 26.70 -14.45
C PHE A 28 9.67 25.20 -14.78
N ASP A 29 10.26 24.83 -15.92
CA ASP A 29 10.41 23.43 -16.33
C ASP A 29 11.29 22.64 -15.35
N GLU A 30 12.44 23.19 -14.94
CA GLU A 30 13.32 22.57 -13.95
C GLU A 30 12.62 22.42 -12.57
N ALA A 31 11.89 23.44 -12.13
CA ALA A 31 11.13 23.39 -10.88
C ALA A 31 9.99 22.38 -10.96
N TRP A 32 9.30 22.29 -12.11
CA TRP A 32 8.23 21.34 -12.34
C TRP A 32 8.74 19.90 -12.29
N LEU A 33 9.86 19.61 -12.96
CA LEU A 33 10.51 18.29 -12.93
C LEU A 33 10.90 17.89 -11.51
N ARG A 34 11.57 18.80 -10.77
CA ARG A 34 11.94 18.56 -9.37
C ARG A 34 10.73 18.35 -8.48
N TYR A 35 9.65 19.11 -8.70
CA TYR A 35 8.42 18.95 -7.95
C TYR A 35 7.80 17.56 -8.19
N GLN A 36 7.77 17.10 -9.45
CA GLN A 36 7.29 15.76 -9.79
C GLN A 36 8.17 14.66 -9.18
N GLU A 37 9.49 14.78 -9.26
CA GLU A 37 10.42 13.84 -8.65
C GLU A 37 10.23 13.76 -7.13
N ASN A 38 10.20 14.90 -6.44
CA ASN A 38 9.93 14.95 -5.00
C ASN A 38 8.57 14.34 -4.65
N ARG A 39 7.52 14.61 -5.44
CA ARG A 39 6.20 14.01 -5.24
C ARG A 39 6.24 12.49 -5.38
N MET A 40 6.97 11.95 -6.36
CA MET A 40 7.13 10.50 -6.51
C MET A 40 7.93 9.88 -5.36
N LEU A 41 9.01 10.55 -4.91
CA LEU A 41 9.82 10.10 -3.78
C LEU A 41 9.00 10.08 -2.50
N ILE A 42 8.22 11.13 -2.23
CA ILE A 42 7.30 11.20 -1.08
C ILE A 42 6.28 10.06 -1.14
N ALA A 43 5.65 9.82 -2.30
CA ALA A 43 4.68 8.73 -2.46
C ALA A 43 5.32 7.35 -2.23
N ARG A 44 6.56 7.13 -2.69
CA ARG A 44 7.29 5.86 -2.45
C ARG A 44 7.65 5.69 -0.98
N LEU A 45 8.11 6.75 -0.32
CA LEU A 45 8.39 6.74 1.12
C LEU A 45 7.12 6.44 1.91
N ASP A 46 5.99 7.01 1.50
CA ASP A 46 4.69 6.77 2.12
C ASP A 46 4.26 5.29 2.01
N VAL A 47 4.38 4.71 0.81
CA VAL A 47 4.12 3.27 0.60
C VAL A 47 5.02 2.40 1.46
N MET A 48 6.34 2.67 1.48
CA MET A 48 7.29 1.90 2.30
C MET A 48 7.06 2.08 3.80
N ALA A 49 6.57 3.25 4.21
CA ALA A 49 6.27 3.54 5.61
C ALA A 49 5.00 2.84 6.09
N HIS A 50 4.04 2.58 5.19
CA HIS A 50 2.71 2.11 5.57
C HIS A 50 2.34 0.69 5.11
N GLN A 51 3.05 0.13 4.13
CA GLN A 51 2.75 -1.19 3.58
C GLN A 51 3.83 -2.20 3.90
N ASP A 52 3.43 -3.46 4.00
CA ASP A 52 4.34 -4.60 4.01
C ASP A 52 4.86 -4.84 2.59
N ALA A 53 6.18 -4.91 2.43
CA ALA A 53 6.82 -4.98 1.12
C ALA A 53 6.55 -6.30 0.37
N LEU A 54 6.24 -7.39 1.08
CA LEU A 54 6.00 -8.69 0.47
C LEU A 54 4.55 -8.83 0.01
N THR A 55 3.59 -8.44 0.85
CA THR A 55 2.16 -8.71 0.63
C THR A 55 1.39 -7.48 0.12
N GLY A 56 1.98 -6.30 0.22
CA GLY A 56 1.34 -5.01 -0.03
C GLY A 56 0.17 -4.71 0.91
N THR A 57 -0.04 -5.49 1.98
CA THR A 57 -1.02 -5.16 3.03
C THR A 57 -0.51 -3.98 3.86
N ALA A 58 -1.33 -3.44 4.75
CA ALA A 58 -0.78 -2.54 5.76
C ALA A 58 0.31 -3.27 6.57
N ASN A 59 1.34 -2.54 6.97
CA ASN A 59 2.31 -3.08 7.93
C ASN A 59 1.78 -2.90 9.36
N ARG A 60 2.47 -3.52 10.32
CA ARG A 60 2.15 -3.41 11.74
C ARG A 60 2.03 -1.96 12.23
N ARG A 61 2.92 -1.06 11.81
CA ARG A 61 2.89 0.36 12.23
C ARG A 61 1.62 1.06 11.77
N SER A 62 1.19 0.84 10.53
CA SER A 62 -0.06 1.40 10.01
C SER A 62 -1.29 0.83 10.68
N MET A 63 -1.27 -0.47 10.98
CA MET A 63 -2.34 -1.11 11.77
C MET A 63 -2.44 -0.49 13.17
N GLU A 64 -1.32 -0.29 13.87
CA GLU A 64 -1.30 0.35 15.19
C GLU A 64 -1.84 1.79 15.12
N SER A 65 -1.46 2.56 14.10
CA SER A 65 -2.01 3.90 13.88
C SER A 65 -3.53 3.87 13.65
N PHE A 66 -3.99 2.98 12.77
CA PHE A 66 -5.40 2.82 12.43
C PHE A 66 -6.23 2.38 13.64
N LEU A 67 -5.73 1.44 14.44
CA LEU A 67 -6.35 1.04 15.70
C LEU A 67 -6.39 2.19 16.71
N GLY A 68 -5.32 3.00 16.77
CA GLY A 68 -5.28 4.20 17.59
C GLY A 68 -6.39 5.20 17.22
N ASP A 69 -6.69 5.35 15.93
CA ASP A 69 -7.82 6.16 15.44
C ASP A 69 -9.17 5.52 15.80
N ALA A 70 -9.33 4.21 15.57
CA ALA A 70 -10.56 3.49 15.88
C ALA A 70 -10.89 3.51 17.37
N LEU A 71 -9.90 3.36 18.25
CA LEU A 71 -10.05 3.44 19.70
C LEU A 71 -10.49 4.83 20.20
N ARG A 72 -10.20 5.89 19.44
CA ARG A 72 -10.67 7.25 19.74
C ARG A 72 -12.11 7.47 19.31
N GLN A 73 -12.60 6.69 18.35
CA GLN A 73 -13.99 6.73 17.93
C GLN A 73 -14.83 5.96 18.96
N THR A 74 -16.01 6.46 19.31
CA THR A 74 -16.93 5.77 20.23
C THR A 74 -17.70 4.62 19.57
N GLU A 75 -17.35 4.28 18.33
CA GLU A 75 -18.00 3.22 17.57
C GLU A 75 -17.35 1.86 17.86
N PRO A 76 -18.14 0.77 17.86
CA PRO A 76 -17.60 -0.57 18.04
C PRO A 76 -16.70 -0.95 16.86
N PHE A 77 -15.60 -1.64 17.12
CA PHE A 77 -14.77 -2.25 16.10
C PHE A 77 -14.48 -3.70 16.48
N ALA A 78 -14.13 -4.51 15.49
CA ALA A 78 -13.69 -5.88 15.70
C ALA A 78 -12.29 -6.11 15.12
N LEU A 79 -11.58 -7.08 15.69
CA LEU A 79 -10.26 -7.50 15.28
C LEU A 79 -10.28 -9.00 15.02
N ILE A 80 -9.68 -9.44 13.92
CA ILE A 80 -9.45 -10.85 13.62
C ILE A 80 -7.94 -11.04 13.51
N MET A 81 -7.39 -11.94 14.30
CA MET A 81 -5.99 -12.35 14.19
C MET A 81 -5.96 -13.70 13.49
N LEU A 82 -5.10 -13.84 12.48
CA LEU A 82 -4.96 -15.04 11.66
C LEU A 82 -3.49 -15.43 11.58
N ASP A 83 -3.22 -16.73 11.59
CA ASP A 83 -1.90 -17.32 11.39
C ASP A 83 -2.00 -18.37 10.27
N VAL A 84 -0.99 -18.51 9.42
CA VAL A 84 -1.04 -19.52 8.34
C VAL A 84 -0.60 -20.88 8.89
N ASP A 85 -1.51 -21.84 8.86
CA ASP A 85 -1.32 -23.18 9.40
C ASP A 85 -0.06 -23.87 8.84
N TYR A 86 0.82 -24.33 9.74
CA TYR A 86 2.05 -25.07 9.41
C TYR A 86 2.95 -24.34 8.39
N PHE A 87 3.00 -23.00 8.42
CA PHE A 87 3.76 -22.24 7.43
C PHE A 87 5.28 -22.50 7.48
N LYS A 88 5.84 -22.79 8.66
CA LYS A 88 7.21 -23.29 8.76
C LYS A 88 7.44 -24.56 7.92
N ASN A 89 6.56 -25.55 8.03
CA ASN A 89 6.66 -26.78 7.23
C ASN A 89 6.50 -26.49 5.72
N TYR A 90 5.65 -25.52 5.38
CA TYR A 90 5.52 -25.05 4.00
C TYR A 90 6.85 -24.54 3.47
N ASN A 91 7.52 -23.66 4.21
CA ASN A 91 8.84 -23.13 3.86
C ASN A 91 9.90 -24.22 3.77
N ASP A 92 9.92 -25.15 4.72
CA ASP A 92 10.91 -26.22 4.75
C ASP A 92 10.72 -27.17 3.55
N HIS A 93 9.49 -27.36 3.06
CA HIS A 93 9.17 -28.24 1.94
C HIS A 93 9.30 -27.55 0.57
N TYR A 94 8.74 -26.36 0.40
CA TYR A 94 8.68 -25.65 -0.89
C TYR A 94 9.78 -24.58 -1.06
N GLY A 95 10.50 -24.24 0.01
CA GLY A 95 11.49 -23.17 0.05
C GLY A 95 10.89 -21.79 0.34
N HIS A 96 11.70 -20.90 0.90
CA HIS A 96 11.27 -19.55 1.31
C HIS A 96 10.65 -18.73 0.19
N GLN A 97 11.17 -18.82 -1.05
CA GLN A 97 10.61 -18.07 -2.18
C GLN A 97 9.17 -18.50 -2.50
N ALA A 98 8.86 -19.79 -2.36
CA ALA A 98 7.51 -20.29 -2.52
C ALA A 98 6.61 -19.88 -1.35
N GLY A 99 7.13 -19.87 -0.13
CA GLY A 99 6.45 -19.33 1.05
C GLY A 99 6.11 -17.85 0.90
N ASP A 100 7.03 -17.05 0.39
CA ASP A 100 6.81 -15.63 0.11
C ASP A 100 5.67 -15.43 -0.89
N ALA A 101 5.66 -16.21 -1.98
CA ALA A 101 4.57 -16.21 -2.95
C ALA A 101 3.25 -16.70 -2.34
N CYS A 102 3.29 -17.66 -1.41
CA CYS A 102 2.12 -18.12 -0.67
C CYS A 102 1.54 -17.01 0.20
N LEU A 103 2.37 -16.31 1.00
CA LEU A 103 1.92 -15.19 1.82
C LEU A 103 1.32 -14.05 1.00
N ALA A 104 1.92 -13.74 -0.15
CA ALA A 104 1.37 -12.74 -1.07
C ALA A 104 -0.03 -13.13 -1.59
N LYS A 105 -0.26 -14.42 -1.88
CA LYS A 105 -1.57 -14.94 -2.30
C LYS A 105 -2.57 -14.92 -1.14
N VAL A 106 -2.18 -15.38 0.04
CA VAL A 106 -3.01 -15.36 1.27
C VAL A 106 -3.47 -13.94 1.55
N ALA A 107 -2.56 -12.96 1.53
CA ALA A 107 -2.88 -11.55 1.69
C ALA A 107 -3.86 -11.04 0.63
N GLY A 108 -3.67 -11.44 -0.63
CA GLY A 108 -4.59 -11.12 -1.71
C GLY A 108 -6.00 -11.70 -1.49
N VAL A 109 -6.10 -12.91 -0.95
CA VAL A 109 -7.38 -13.52 -0.57
C VAL A 109 -8.03 -12.72 0.56
N MET A 110 -7.30 -12.41 1.64
CA MET A 110 -7.81 -11.63 2.75
C MET A 110 -8.35 -10.26 2.30
N LYS A 111 -7.61 -9.54 1.44
CA LYS A 111 -8.04 -8.25 0.88
C LYS A 111 -9.32 -8.31 0.06
N ARG A 112 -9.60 -9.43 -0.62
CA ARG A 112 -10.87 -9.62 -1.37
C ARG A 112 -12.00 -10.10 -0.46
N SER A 113 -11.67 -10.61 0.72
CA SER A 113 -12.62 -11.13 1.70
C SER A 113 -13.11 -10.09 2.70
N VAL A 114 -12.55 -8.88 2.77
CA VAL A 114 -13.11 -7.83 3.64
C VAL A 114 -14.39 -7.22 3.04
N ARG A 115 -15.16 -6.48 3.84
CA ARG A 115 -16.51 -6.01 3.49
C ARG A 115 -16.47 -4.73 2.69
N THR A 116 -15.58 -3.80 3.07
CA THR A 116 -15.52 -2.45 2.52
C THR A 116 -14.07 -1.96 2.41
N PRO A 117 -13.80 -0.87 1.66
CA PRO A 117 -12.49 -0.23 1.65
C PRO A 117 -12.04 0.35 3.00
N ALA A 118 -12.95 0.50 3.97
CA ALA A 118 -12.63 0.96 5.32
C ALA A 118 -12.07 -0.16 6.22
N ASP A 119 -12.27 -1.42 5.85
CA ASP A 119 -11.67 -2.55 6.54
C ASP A 119 -10.16 -2.63 6.23
N LEU A 120 -9.34 -2.87 7.25
CA LEU A 120 -7.89 -2.94 7.10
C LEU A 120 -7.43 -4.39 7.16
N VAL A 121 -6.64 -4.81 6.17
CA VAL A 121 -5.82 -6.04 6.26
C VAL A 121 -4.36 -5.62 6.46
N ALA A 122 -3.74 -6.15 7.50
CA ALA A 122 -2.36 -5.89 7.85
C ALA A 122 -1.58 -7.19 8.06
N ARG A 123 -0.29 -7.17 7.74
CA ARG A 123 0.64 -8.22 8.15
C ARG A 123 1.27 -7.82 9.47
N TYR A 124 1.07 -8.63 10.49
CA TYR A 124 1.56 -8.36 11.84
C TYR A 124 3.06 -8.72 11.96
N GLY A 125 3.45 -9.86 11.40
CA GLY A 125 4.83 -10.32 11.30
C GLY A 125 4.88 -11.79 10.84
N GLY A 126 5.94 -12.19 10.12
CA GLY A 126 6.06 -13.60 9.67
C GLY A 126 4.86 -14.07 8.85
N GLU A 127 4.20 -15.13 9.28
CA GLU A 127 2.94 -15.66 8.74
C GLU A 127 1.64 -15.05 9.34
N GLU A 128 1.76 -14.13 10.30
CA GLU A 128 0.63 -13.57 11.03
C GLU A 128 -0.01 -12.37 10.31
N PHE A 129 -1.33 -12.39 10.22
CA PHE A 129 -2.15 -11.31 9.67
C PHE A 129 -3.20 -10.83 10.68
N VAL A 130 -3.58 -9.57 10.53
CA VAL A 130 -4.65 -8.95 11.31
C VAL A 130 -5.63 -8.27 10.36
N VAL A 131 -6.91 -8.48 10.61
CA VAL A 131 -8.00 -7.74 9.97
C VAL A 131 -8.67 -6.86 10.99
N VAL A 132 -8.73 -5.55 10.73
CA VAL A 132 -9.42 -4.57 11.56
C VAL A 132 -10.71 -4.16 10.84
N LEU A 133 -11.82 -4.26 11.57
CA LEU A 133 -13.17 -4.02 11.07
C LEU A 133 -13.81 -2.88 11.85
N PRO A 134 -13.73 -1.62 11.37
CA PRO A 134 -14.44 -0.51 11.98
C PRO A 134 -15.95 -0.72 11.93
N SER A 135 -16.66 -0.08 12.87
CA SER A 135 -18.11 -0.03 12.94
C SER A 135 -18.74 -1.43 12.81
N SER A 136 -18.14 -2.42 13.48
CA SER A 136 -18.46 -3.85 13.31
C SER A 136 -18.81 -4.52 14.62
N SER A 137 -19.83 -5.36 14.57
CA SER A 137 -20.14 -6.34 15.62
C SER A 137 -19.25 -7.59 15.51
N LEU A 138 -19.26 -8.41 16.57
CA LEU A 138 -18.58 -9.71 16.59
C LEU A 138 -19.16 -10.68 15.55
N ASN A 139 -20.47 -10.65 15.31
CA ASN A 139 -21.12 -11.50 14.31
C ASN A 139 -20.65 -11.15 12.89
N GLU A 140 -20.55 -9.86 12.56
CA GLU A 140 -20.00 -9.43 11.26
C GLU A 140 -18.53 -9.82 11.10
N ALA A 141 -17.74 -9.76 12.18
CA ALA A 141 -16.37 -10.23 12.18
C ALA A 141 -16.26 -11.74 11.94
N ALA A 142 -17.14 -12.54 12.56
CA ALA A 142 -17.21 -13.98 12.33
C ALA A 142 -17.52 -14.30 10.85
N LEU A 143 -18.47 -13.58 10.23
CA LEU A 143 -18.78 -13.74 8.81
C LEU A 143 -17.59 -13.39 7.89
N VAL A 144 -16.80 -12.38 8.26
CA VAL A 144 -15.56 -12.05 7.54
C VAL A 144 -14.53 -13.17 7.69
N ALA A 145 -14.33 -13.69 8.91
CA ALA A 145 -13.40 -14.79 9.17
C ALA A 145 -13.78 -16.06 8.38
N GLU A 146 -15.06 -16.46 8.42
CA GLU A 146 -15.58 -17.59 7.65
C GLU A 146 -15.39 -17.40 6.14
N ARG A 147 -15.61 -16.18 5.63
CA ARG A 147 -15.37 -15.85 4.23
C ARG A 147 -13.89 -15.93 3.86
N ILE A 148 -12.99 -15.50 4.73
CA ILE A 148 -11.54 -15.66 4.53
C ILE A 148 -11.19 -17.14 4.42
N GLN A 149 -11.63 -17.96 5.37
CA GLN A 149 -11.36 -19.41 5.36
C GLN A 149 -11.94 -20.09 4.11
N THR A 150 -13.15 -19.72 3.71
CA THR A 150 -13.81 -20.27 2.51
C THR A 150 -13.01 -19.92 1.25
N ASN A 151 -12.67 -18.64 1.05
CA ASN A 151 -11.94 -18.19 -0.13
C ASN A 151 -10.50 -18.77 -0.17
N LEU A 152 -9.87 -19.01 0.98
CA LEU A 152 -8.56 -19.68 1.04
C LEU A 152 -8.66 -21.14 0.58
N ARG A 153 -9.67 -21.88 1.06
CA ARG A 153 -9.94 -23.25 0.61
C ARG A 153 -10.21 -23.30 -0.90
N GLU A 154 -11.01 -22.38 -1.42
CA GLU A 154 -11.32 -22.29 -2.86
C GLU A 154 -10.11 -21.96 -3.73
N THR A 155 -9.14 -21.21 -3.19
CA THR A 155 -7.88 -20.94 -3.90
C THR A 155 -7.05 -22.22 -4.08
N ALA A 156 -7.31 -23.26 -3.28
CA ALA A 156 -6.72 -24.60 -3.38
C ALA A 156 -5.19 -24.59 -3.49
N MET A 157 -4.53 -23.73 -2.71
CA MET A 157 -3.07 -23.64 -2.69
C MET A 157 -2.50 -24.89 -2.03
N PRO A 158 -1.69 -25.73 -2.71
CA PRO A 158 -1.20 -26.99 -2.15
C PRO A 158 -0.33 -26.77 -0.92
N HIS A 159 -0.49 -27.61 0.10
CA HIS A 159 0.33 -27.65 1.32
C HIS A 159 0.63 -29.10 1.72
N ALA A 160 1.50 -29.77 0.98
CA ALA A 160 1.79 -31.20 1.14
C ALA A 160 2.45 -31.58 2.47
N ALA A 161 3.02 -30.60 3.18
CA ALA A 161 3.72 -30.80 4.47
C ALA A 161 2.89 -30.35 5.69
N SER A 162 1.62 -30.01 5.48
CA SER A 162 0.67 -29.71 6.55
C SER A 162 0.12 -30.98 7.18
N ALA A 163 -0.09 -30.95 8.49
CA ALA A 163 -0.74 -32.05 9.21
C ALA A 163 -2.26 -31.89 9.33
N VAL A 164 -2.83 -30.78 8.85
CA VAL A 164 -4.26 -30.45 9.02
C VAL A 164 -5.05 -30.37 7.72
N SER A 165 -4.39 -30.15 6.58
CA SER A 165 -5.06 -29.98 5.29
C SER A 165 -4.08 -30.17 4.14
N GLU A 166 -4.55 -30.67 3.00
CA GLU A 166 -3.75 -30.72 1.75
C GLU A 166 -3.60 -29.34 1.09
N THR A 167 -4.32 -28.34 1.59
CA THR A 167 -4.27 -26.95 1.12
C THR A 167 -3.95 -25.98 2.26
N VAL A 168 -3.43 -24.81 1.92
CA VAL A 168 -3.15 -23.71 2.87
C VAL A 168 -4.43 -23.25 3.58
N THR A 169 -4.38 -23.14 4.91
CA THR A 169 -5.47 -22.71 5.80
C THR A 169 -4.96 -21.73 6.86
N VAL A 170 -5.92 -21.15 7.61
CA VAL A 170 -5.74 -20.20 8.72
C VAL A 170 -6.76 -20.47 9.83
#